data_AF-A0AAV0W9L5-F1
#
_entry.id   AF-A0AAV0W9L5-F1
#
_cell.length_a   1.000
_cell.length_b   1.000
_cell.length_c   1.000
_cell.angle_alpha   90.00
_cell.angle_beta   90.00
_cell.angle_gamma   90.00
#
_symmetry.space_group_name_H-M   'P 1'
#
loop_
_entity.id
_entity.type
_entity.pdbx_description
1 polymer ?
#
loop_
_entity_poly.entity_id
_entity_poly.type
_entity_poly.pdbx_seq_one_letter_code
_entity_poly.pdbx_strand_id
1 'polypeptide(L)'
;MKRSDKITDLFQLRTNKLPKTTDTDNIGNIESVENENVVSTSINFDSQDIGSDNIGNIENVKNENVVSTSINFDSQDIGAYINLREKNIILNDLKREQLLTSPWVPPSGYVFPIDNTNKRNLRFQMSWINRFSWLVYSEIEKGALCKFCVLFSNSDTGKGSHEKTKSFVTQPFKKWKNAIEKFNDHENCQYHKLSKERAEYFLSVNYRKQKSVIEVLNSEQARQASENRKKLYSIVETIILCGRLEMSLRGKTDSGRIHVDEEGKTGGKI
;
A
#
# COMPACT_ATOMS: atom_id res chain seq x y z
N MET A 1 1.75 -56.48 26.84
CA MET A 1 1.66 -55.07 26.42
C MET A 1 1.85 -54.99 24.91
N LYS A 2 0.77 -54.78 24.15
CA LYS A 2 0.85 -54.52 22.71
C LYS A 2 0.95 -53.01 22.52
N ARG A 3 2.02 -52.52 21.90
CA ARG A 3 2.12 -51.14 21.42
C ARG A 3 2.62 -51.21 19.98
N SER A 4 1.71 -51.07 19.04
CA SER A 4 1.98 -50.97 17.61
C SER A 4 1.46 -49.62 17.18
N ASP A 5 2.23 -48.58 17.45
CA ASP A 5 2.01 -47.26 16.84
C ASP A 5 3.09 -47.12 15.77
N LYS A 6 2.69 -47.16 14.50
CA LYS A 6 3.63 -46.96 13.39
C LYS A 6 4.09 -45.51 13.45
N ILE A 7 5.38 -45.27 13.24
CA ILE A 7 5.97 -43.92 13.25
C ILE A 7 5.29 -42.95 12.26
N THR A 8 4.57 -43.49 11.26
CA THR A 8 3.74 -42.74 10.31
C THR A 8 2.57 -42.00 10.96
N ASP A 9 2.12 -42.43 12.13
CA ASP A 9 0.97 -41.82 12.81
C ASP A 9 1.32 -40.51 13.54
N LEU A 10 2.61 -40.26 13.78
CA LEU A 10 3.11 -39.01 14.38
C LEU A 10 3.06 -37.82 13.42
N PHE A 11 2.95 -38.07 12.11
CA PHE A 11 2.97 -37.03 11.07
C PHE A 11 1.62 -36.82 10.38
N GLN A 12 0.53 -37.36 10.94
CA GLN A 12 -0.81 -37.03 10.45
C GLN A 12 -1.16 -35.58 10.82
N LEU A 13 -0.71 -34.65 9.99
CA LEU A 13 -1.29 -33.31 9.93
C LEU A 13 -2.79 -33.48 9.73
N ARG A 14 -3.57 -32.90 10.64
CA ARG A 14 -5.02 -32.80 10.60
C ARG A 14 -5.44 -32.26 9.23
N THR A 15 -5.77 -33.16 8.30
CA THR A 15 -6.43 -32.77 7.07
C THR A 15 -7.88 -32.54 7.45
N ASN A 16 -8.30 -31.27 7.48
CA ASN A 16 -9.72 -30.96 7.47
C ASN A 16 -10.27 -31.52 6.15
N LYS A 17 -10.97 -32.64 6.27
CA LYS A 17 -11.62 -33.35 5.17
C LYS A 17 -12.72 -32.44 4.63
N LEU A 18 -12.53 -31.89 3.43
CA LEU A 18 -13.61 -31.26 2.69
C LEU A 18 -14.64 -32.34 2.32
N PRO A 19 -15.96 -32.12 2.46
CA PRO A 19 -16.96 -33.14 2.16
C PRO A 19 -16.95 -33.47 0.66
N LYS A 20 -17.04 -34.77 0.35
CA LYS A 20 -17.36 -35.25 -0.99
C LYS A 20 -18.87 -35.12 -1.20
N THR A 21 -19.29 -34.53 -2.31
CA THR A 21 -20.62 -34.78 -2.90
C THR A 21 -20.41 -35.41 -4.26
N THR A 22 -21.11 -36.51 -4.51
CA THR A 22 -21.23 -37.19 -5.81
C THR A 22 -22.63 -36.93 -6.37
N ASP A 23 -22.63 -36.48 -7.62
CA ASP A 23 -23.55 -36.69 -8.74
C ASP A 23 -25.05 -36.37 -8.62
N THR A 24 -25.54 -35.49 -9.49
CA THR A 24 -26.51 -35.83 -10.57
C THR A 24 -26.80 -34.62 -11.46
N ASP A 25 -27.05 -34.91 -12.74
CA ASP A 25 -27.33 -34.00 -13.85
C ASP A 25 -28.63 -33.18 -13.68
N ASN A 26 -28.70 -31.96 -14.23
CA ASN A 26 -29.59 -31.56 -15.36
C ASN A 26 -29.75 -30.03 -15.50
N ILE A 27 -30.05 -29.62 -16.73
CA ILE A 27 -30.09 -28.28 -17.36
C ILE A 27 -31.21 -27.34 -16.85
N GLY A 28 -30.95 -26.02 -16.83
CA GLY A 28 -31.99 -24.99 -16.91
C GLY A 28 -31.57 -23.57 -16.46
N ASN A 29 -31.61 -22.60 -17.39
CA ASN A 29 -31.51 -21.15 -17.15
C ASN A 29 -32.55 -20.63 -16.13
N ILE A 30 -32.26 -19.52 -15.44
CA ILE A 30 -33.12 -18.31 -15.22
C ILE A 30 -32.36 -17.26 -14.35
N GLU A 31 -32.62 -15.99 -14.65
CA GLU A 31 -32.06 -14.74 -14.10
C GLU A 31 -32.36 -14.43 -12.61
N SER A 32 -31.49 -13.57 -12.06
CA SER A 32 -31.70 -12.56 -10.99
C SER A 32 -32.11 -13.00 -9.57
N VAL A 33 -31.37 -12.51 -8.56
CA VAL A 33 -31.83 -11.66 -7.42
C VAL A 33 -30.74 -11.59 -6.34
N GLU A 34 -30.73 -10.45 -5.66
CA GLU A 34 -29.81 -9.89 -4.69
C GLU A 34 -29.72 -10.61 -3.32
N ASN A 35 -28.63 -10.27 -2.61
CA ASN A 35 -28.49 -10.04 -1.16
C ASN A 35 -28.05 -11.15 -0.17
N GLU A 36 -27.00 -10.73 0.56
CA GLU A 36 -26.62 -10.97 1.96
C GLU A 36 -26.04 -12.33 2.41
N ASN A 37 -24.73 -12.33 2.74
CA ASN A 37 -24.24 -12.38 4.13
C ASN A 37 -22.71 -12.49 4.18
N VAL A 38 -22.02 -11.38 4.52
CA VAL A 38 -20.59 -11.41 4.86
C VAL A 38 -20.45 -11.66 6.35
N VAL A 39 -20.06 -12.89 6.71
CA VAL A 39 -19.65 -13.25 8.07
C VAL A 39 -18.28 -12.65 8.34
N SER A 40 -18.25 -11.62 9.18
CA SER A 40 -17.04 -11.06 9.78
C SER A 40 -16.47 -12.04 10.80
N THR A 41 -15.28 -12.60 10.55
CA THR A 41 -14.52 -13.31 11.59
C THR A 41 -13.43 -12.39 12.11
N SER A 42 -13.68 -11.80 13.27
CA SER A 42 -12.70 -11.03 14.04
C SER A 42 -11.69 -11.98 14.68
N ILE A 43 -10.40 -11.80 14.39
CA ILE A 43 -9.33 -12.56 15.05
C ILE A 43 -8.88 -11.73 16.26
N ASN A 44 -9.19 -12.22 17.47
CA ASN A 44 -8.66 -11.73 18.74
C ASN A 44 -7.15 -11.97 18.80
N PHE A 45 -6.38 -10.93 19.14
CA PHE A 45 -4.99 -11.05 19.54
C PHE A 45 -4.92 -10.99 21.07
N ASP A 46 -4.68 -12.13 21.70
CA ASP A 46 -4.33 -12.19 23.13
C ASP A 46 -3.01 -11.45 23.35
N SER A 47 -3.05 -10.42 24.19
CA SER A 47 -1.86 -9.79 24.77
C SER A 47 -1.95 -10.00 26.28
N GLN A 48 -1.11 -10.89 26.80
CA GLN A 48 -0.84 -10.99 28.23
C GLN A 48 0.49 -10.31 28.57
N ASP A 49 0.46 -9.66 29.73
CA ASP A 49 1.56 -9.10 30.53
C ASP A 49 2.16 -7.75 30.14
N ILE A 50 1.54 -6.66 30.63
CA ILE A 50 2.21 -5.66 31.49
C ILE A 50 1.24 -5.26 32.62
N GLY A 51 1.77 -5.28 33.85
CA GLY A 51 1.03 -5.25 35.11
C GLY A 51 0.13 -4.04 35.40
N SER A 52 -0.86 -4.33 36.24
CA SER A 52 -1.72 -3.39 36.95
C SER A 52 -0.91 -2.45 37.83
N ASP A 53 -1.25 -1.16 37.83
CA ASP A 53 -1.59 -0.42 39.05
C ASP A 53 -2.21 0.95 38.72
N ASN A 54 -3.31 1.23 39.43
CA ASN A 54 -3.99 2.51 39.64
C ASN A 54 -4.83 3.14 38.51
N ILE A 55 -6.10 2.75 38.50
CA ILE A 55 -7.24 3.61 38.15
C ILE A 55 -7.40 4.66 39.26
N GLY A 56 -7.10 5.92 38.93
CA GLY A 56 -7.35 7.10 39.76
C GLY A 56 -7.98 8.21 38.92
N ASN A 57 -9.07 8.78 39.43
CA ASN A 57 -9.97 9.74 38.79
C ASN A 57 -9.31 11.05 38.29
N ILE A 58 -9.75 11.47 37.09
CA ILE A 58 -10.15 12.82 36.63
C ILE A 58 -9.56 14.02 37.39
N GLU A 59 -8.70 14.81 36.73
CA GLU A 59 -8.78 16.28 36.75
C GLU A 59 -8.26 16.90 35.42
N ASN A 60 -9.12 17.71 34.80
CA ASN A 60 -8.87 18.84 33.89
C ASN A 60 -7.46 19.02 33.31
N VAL A 61 -7.29 18.70 32.02
CA VAL A 61 -6.35 19.44 31.17
C VAL A 61 -7.11 20.02 29.97
N LYS A 62 -7.08 21.34 29.96
CA LYS A 62 -7.75 22.33 29.12
C LYS A 62 -7.84 21.93 27.64
N ASN A 63 -9.04 22.11 27.09
CA ASN A 63 -9.31 22.29 25.66
C ASN A 63 -8.27 23.22 25.02
N GLU A 64 -7.41 22.66 24.19
CA GLU A 64 -6.77 23.43 23.13
C GLU A 64 -7.59 23.24 21.85
N ASN A 65 -8.05 24.36 21.30
CA ASN A 65 -8.87 24.48 20.11
C ASN A 65 -8.27 23.69 18.92
N VAL A 66 -8.72 22.46 18.72
CA VAL A 66 -8.65 21.84 17.40
C VAL A 66 -9.71 22.54 16.56
N VAL A 67 -9.25 23.45 15.70
CA VAL A 67 -10.08 24.00 14.61
C VAL A 67 -10.48 22.80 13.75
N SER A 68 -11.65 22.25 14.03
CA SER A 68 -12.36 21.30 13.18
C SER A 68 -12.71 22.04 11.90
N THR A 69 -11.76 22.09 10.98
CA THR A 69 -12.07 22.45 9.59
C THR A 69 -12.97 21.33 9.10
N SER A 70 -14.27 21.59 9.05
CA SER A 70 -15.25 20.68 8.49
C SER A 70 -14.95 20.50 7.01
N ILE A 71 -14.09 19.53 6.69
CA ILE A 71 -13.83 19.17 5.30
C ILE A 71 -15.11 18.54 4.77
N ASN A 72 -15.69 19.18 3.77
CA ASN A 72 -16.75 18.56 3.00
C ASN A 72 -16.14 17.43 2.14
N PHE A 73 -16.15 16.20 2.68
CA PHE A 73 -15.62 15.01 2.03
C PHE A 73 -16.38 14.63 0.74
N ASP A 74 -17.52 15.24 0.46
CA ASP A 74 -18.25 15.03 -0.80
C ASP A 74 -17.69 15.88 -1.94
N SER A 75 -16.94 16.94 -1.63
CA SER A 75 -16.36 17.81 -2.65
C SER A 75 -15.43 17.05 -3.60
N GLN A 76 -15.57 17.28 -4.90
CA GLN A 76 -14.62 16.88 -5.94
C GLN A 76 -13.52 17.93 -6.17
N ASP A 77 -13.54 19.04 -5.42
CA ASP A 77 -12.50 20.06 -5.47
C ASP A 77 -11.26 19.58 -4.71
N ILE A 78 -10.13 19.46 -5.44
CA ILE A 78 -8.84 19.03 -4.89
C ILE A 78 -8.33 19.97 -3.80
N GLY A 79 -8.73 21.25 -3.82
CA GLY A 79 -8.37 22.23 -2.80
C GLY A 79 -8.80 21.83 -1.39
N ALA A 80 -9.92 21.12 -1.24
CA ALA A 80 -10.37 20.59 0.05
C ALA A 80 -9.37 19.60 0.68
N TYR A 81 -8.56 18.94 -0.17
CA TYR A 81 -7.63 17.88 0.18
C TYR A 81 -6.17 18.35 0.14
N ILE A 82 -5.92 19.66 0.24
CA ILE A 82 -4.57 20.16 0.51
C ILE A 82 -4.19 19.84 1.97
N ASN A 83 -2.91 19.53 2.18
CA ASN A 83 -2.31 19.27 3.49
C ASN A 83 -2.94 18.13 4.28
N LEU A 84 -3.38 17.07 3.60
CA LEU A 84 -3.96 15.86 4.22
C LEU A 84 -3.13 15.32 5.39
N ARG A 85 -1.80 15.37 5.26
CA ARG A 85 -0.87 14.92 6.30
C ARG A 85 -0.90 15.80 7.54
N GLU A 86 -0.90 17.13 7.36
CA GLU A 86 -0.98 18.08 8.48
C GLU A 86 -2.34 18.00 9.18
N LYS A 87 -3.39 17.71 8.41
CA LYS A 87 -4.76 17.53 8.91
C LYS A 87 -5.02 16.15 9.50
N ASN A 88 -4.06 15.22 9.42
CA ASN A 88 -4.18 13.82 9.83
C ASN A 88 -5.41 13.10 9.23
N ILE A 89 -5.70 13.34 7.95
CA ILE A 89 -6.86 12.78 7.25
C ILE A 89 -6.42 11.67 6.32
N ILE A 90 -7.00 10.49 6.52
CA ILE A 90 -6.80 9.33 5.66
C ILE A 90 -7.90 9.32 4.60
N LEU A 91 -7.49 9.43 3.33
CA LEU A 91 -8.39 9.28 2.19
C LEU A 91 -8.62 7.81 1.86
N ASN A 92 -9.89 7.44 1.67
CA ASN A 92 -10.28 6.17 1.08
C ASN A 92 -9.81 6.10 -0.39
N ASP A 93 -9.37 4.91 -0.81
CA ASP A 93 -8.90 4.62 -2.17
C ASP A 93 -9.95 4.93 -3.23
N LEU A 94 -11.24 4.64 -2.96
CA LEU A 94 -12.34 4.99 -3.88
C LEU A 94 -12.43 6.51 -4.13
N LYS A 95 -12.28 7.31 -3.07
CA LYS A 95 -12.30 8.77 -3.19
C LYS A 95 -11.06 9.28 -3.92
N ARG A 96 -9.90 8.69 -3.64
CA ARG A 96 -8.64 9.03 -4.33
C ARG A 96 -8.74 8.76 -5.82
N GLU A 97 -9.33 7.63 -6.22
CA GLU A 97 -9.63 7.31 -7.62
C GLU A 97 -10.60 8.32 -8.25
N GLN A 98 -11.69 8.65 -7.55
CA GLN A 98 -12.67 9.63 -8.03
C GLN A 98 -12.03 11.00 -8.27
N LEU A 99 -11.18 11.48 -7.36
CA LEU A 99 -10.47 12.75 -7.49
C LEU A 99 -9.43 12.75 -8.63
N LEU A 100 -8.87 11.60 -8.98
CA LEU A 100 -7.95 11.46 -10.12
C LEU A 100 -8.66 11.46 -11.47
N THR A 101 -9.77 10.73 -11.55
CA THR A 101 -10.53 10.46 -12.78
C THR A 101 -11.48 11.60 -13.12
N SER A 102 -12.21 12.09 -12.11
CA SER A 102 -13.27 13.09 -12.27
C SER A 102 -13.14 14.20 -11.21
N PRO A 103 -12.04 14.99 -11.22
CA PRO A 103 -11.94 16.17 -10.37
C PRO A 103 -12.98 17.21 -10.77
N TRP A 104 -13.31 18.13 -9.85
CA TRP A 104 -14.16 19.27 -10.19
C TRP A 104 -13.53 20.10 -11.31
N VAL A 105 -14.34 20.43 -12.33
CA VAL A 105 -13.96 21.26 -13.47
C VAL A 105 -14.91 22.46 -13.50
N PRO A 106 -14.40 23.69 -13.67
CA PRO A 106 -15.28 24.85 -13.71
C PRO A 106 -16.21 24.80 -14.94
N PRO A 107 -17.50 25.16 -14.81
CA PRO A 107 -18.44 25.20 -15.93
C PRO A 107 -18.01 26.16 -17.05
N SER A 108 -18.55 25.98 -18.26
CA SER A 108 -18.21 26.76 -19.45
C SER A 108 -18.44 28.28 -19.32
N GLY A 109 -19.29 28.72 -18.39
CA GLY A 109 -19.54 30.14 -18.08
C GLY A 109 -18.83 30.66 -16.82
N TYR A 110 -17.93 29.87 -16.23
CA TYR A 110 -17.29 30.24 -14.96
C TYR A 110 -16.37 31.46 -15.11
N VAL A 111 -16.56 32.46 -14.25
CA VAL A 111 -15.76 33.68 -14.24
C VAL A 111 -14.63 33.55 -13.24
N PHE A 112 -13.42 33.27 -13.73
CA PHE A 112 -12.25 33.18 -12.88
C PHE A 112 -11.95 34.51 -12.16
N PRO A 113 -11.70 34.48 -10.83
CA PRO A 113 -11.29 35.63 -10.06
C PRO A 113 -10.06 36.33 -10.64
N ILE A 114 -10.10 37.65 -10.62
CA ILE A 114 -8.97 38.50 -10.98
C ILE A 114 -8.22 38.83 -9.70
N ASP A 115 -6.91 38.70 -9.73
CA ASP A 115 -6.07 39.15 -8.63
C ASP A 115 -5.83 40.66 -8.75
N ASN A 116 -6.44 41.45 -7.87
CA ASN A 116 -6.34 42.91 -7.84
C ASN A 116 -4.91 43.42 -7.58
N THR A 117 -3.98 42.54 -7.17
CA THR A 117 -2.58 42.89 -6.97
C THR A 117 -1.80 43.02 -8.28
N ASN A 118 -2.29 42.43 -9.38
CA ASN A 118 -1.65 42.50 -10.68
C ASN A 118 -2.17 43.71 -11.47
N LYS A 119 -1.26 44.57 -11.93
CA LYS A 119 -1.57 45.72 -12.81
C LYS A 119 -2.23 45.30 -14.13
N ARG A 120 -2.12 44.03 -14.50
CA ARG A 120 -2.76 43.42 -15.67
C ARG A 120 -3.82 42.48 -15.11
N ASN A 121 -5.08 42.65 -15.51
CA ASN A 121 -6.23 41.84 -15.09
C ASN A 121 -6.15 40.38 -15.58
N LEU A 122 -5.07 39.69 -15.23
CA LEU A 122 -4.78 38.32 -15.62
C LEU A 122 -5.62 37.36 -14.79
N ARG A 123 -6.10 36.31 -15.43
CA ARG A 123 -6.93 35.27 -14.82
C ARG A 123 -6.51 33.90 -15.32
N PHE A 124 -6.95 32.88 -14.61
CA PHE A 124 -6.81 31.50 -15.07
C PHE A 124 -7.55 31.30 -16.40
N GLN A 125 -6.98 30.49 -17.30
CA GLN A 125 -7.59 30.16 -18.58
C GLN A 125 -8.00 28.69 -18.63
N MET A 126 -9.25 28.44 -19.03
CA MET A 126 -9.78 27.07 -19.16
C MET A 126 -8.95 26.20 -20.12
N SER A 127 -8.38 26.80 -21.17
CA SER A 127 -7.52 26.12 -22.14
C SER A 127 -6.30 25.44 -21.51
N TRP A 128 -5.84 25.89 -20.34
CA TRP A 128 -4.70 25.28 -19.66
C TRP A 128 -5.03 23.90 -19.09
N ILE A 129 -6.27 23.67 -18.63
CA ILE A 129 -6.71 22.35 -18.15
C ILE A 129 -6.66 21.32 -19.29
N ASN A 130 -7.08 21.73 -20.49
CA ASN A 130 -7.03 20.87 -21.68
C ASN A 130 -5.60 20.59 -22.14
N ARG A 131 -4.67 21.54 -21.93
CA ARG A 131 -3.26 21.38 -22.29
C ARG A 131 -2.48 20.54 -21.28
N PHE A 132 -2.77 20.69 -20.00
CA PHE A 132 -2.05 20.03 -18.91
C PHE A 132 -3.00 19.14 -18.12
N SER A 133 -3.01 17.83 -18.42
CA SER A 133 -3.96 16.86 -17.83
C SER A 133 -3.85 16.71 -16.30
N TRP A 134 -2.75 17.16 -15.71
CA TRP A 134 -2.51 17.19 -14.27
C TRP A 134 -3.06 18.44 -13.57
N LEU A 135 -3.33 19.51 -14.33
CA LEU A 135 -3.71 20.82 -13.82
C LEU A 135 -5.21 20.86 -13.52
N VAL A 136 -5.55 21.26 -12.29
CA VAL A 136 -6.94 21.44 -11.86
C VAL A 136 -7.09 22.80 -11.20
N TYR A 137 -8.22 23.46 -11.43
CA TYR A 137 -8.58 24.68 -10.74
C TYR A 137 -9.39 24.34 -9.48
N SER A 138 -9.07 24.99 -8.36
CA SER A 138 -9.84 24.89 -7.13
C SER A 138 -10.65 26.17 -6.92
N GLU A 139 -11.95 26.02 -6.70
CA GLU A 139 -12.87 27.09 -6.31
C GLU A 139 -12.55 27.57 -4.89
N ILE A 140 -12.34 26.61 -3.99
CA ILE A 140 -12.10 26.85 -2.56
C ILE A 140 -10.84 27.70 -2.38
N GLU A 141 -9.77 27.30 -3.06
CA GLU A 141 -8.45 27.93 -2.95
C GLU A 141 -8.24 29.06 -3.97
N LYS A 142 -9.16 29.20 -4.93
CA LYS A 142 -9.14 30.19 -6.03
C LYS A 142 -7.84 30.17 -6.84
N GLY A 143 -7.34 28.98 -7.17
CA GLY A 143 -6.10 28.87 -7.92
C GLY A 143 -5.81 27.47 -8.44
N ALA A 144 -4.69 27.33 -9.14
CA ALA A 144 -4.35 26.11 -9.84
C ALA A 144 -3.52 25.16 -8.97
N LEU A 145 -3.86 23.87 -9.02
CA LEU A 145 -3.23 22.79 -8.27
C LEU A 145 -2.86 21.65 -9.22
N CYS A 146 -1.96 20.78 -8.76
CA CYS A 146 -1.65 19.54 -9.45
C CYS A 146 -2.32 18.37 -8.74
N LYS A 147 -3.24 17.68 -9.41
CA LYS A 147 -3.98 16.56 -8.81
C LYS A 147 -3.08 15.42 -8.34
N PHE A 148 -2.07 15.09 -9.13
CA PHE A 148 -1.13 14.02 -8.79
C PHE A 148 -0.27 14.41 -7.59
N CYS A 149 0.31 15.62 -7.62
CA CYS A 149 1.19 16.06 -6.56
C CYS A 149 0.45 16.28 -5.24
N VAL A 150 -0.80 16.78 -5.24
CA VAL A 150 -1.60 16.95 -4.01
C VAL A 150 -1.94 15.58 -3.39
N LEU A 151 -2.39 14.61 -4.19
CA LEU A 151 -2.82 13.31 -3.67
C LEU A 151 -1.66 12.36 -3.33
N PHE A 152 -0.54 12.45 -4.06
CA PHE A 152 0.61 11.56 -3.95
C PHE A 152 1.91 12.30 -3.60
N SER A 153 1.81 13.39 -2.82
CA SER A 153 2.96 14.19 -2.40
C SER A 153 4.06 13.31 -1.80
N ASN A 154 5.31 13.57 -2.18
CA ASN A 154 6.47 13.14 -1.39
C ASN A 154 6.47 13.95 -0.08
N SER A 155 6.93 13.37 1.04
CA SER A 155 7.12 14.15 2.29
C SER A 155 8.06 15.31 2.07
N ASP A 156 9.12 15.07 1.30
CA ASP A 156 10.22 16.01 1.13
C ASP A 156 10.74 15.95 -0.31
N THR A 157 11.18 17.08 -0.84
CA THR A 157 11.81 17.18 -2.16
C THR A 157 13.18 17.85 -2.03
N GLY A 158 14.15 17.44 -2.86
CA GLY A 158 15.53 17.94 -2.87
C GLY A 158 16.55 16.96 -2.29
N LYS A 159 17.83 17.11 -2.65
CA LYS A 159 18.92 16.38 -1.99
C LYS A 159 18.98 16.84 -0.53
N GLY A 160 18.54 15.99 0.39
CA GLY A 160 18.53 16.28 1.84
C GLY A 160 17.22 16.81 2.41
N SER A 161 16.08 16.70 1.71
CA SER A 161 14.75 16.98 2.30
C SER A 161 14.50 18.42 2.80
N HIS A 162 15.28 19.40 2.37
CA HIS A 162 15.19 20.77 2.90
C HIS A 162 14.17 21.68 2.19
N GLU A 163 13.65 21.33 1.02
CA GLU A 163 12.73 22.20 0.27
C GLU A 163 11.29 21.70 0.32
N LYS A 164 10.44 22.43 1.05
CA LYS A 164 8.98 22.23 1.00
C LYS A 164 8.46 22.64 -0.38
N THR A 165 7.83 21.73 -1.09
CA THR A 165 7.23 21.95 -2.42
C THR A 165 5.97 22.81 -2.29
N LYS A 166 6.13 24.14 -2.29
CA LYS A 166 5.03 25.05 -1.98
C LYS A 166 4.04 25.23 -3.13
N SER A 167 4.53 25.45 -4.35
CA SER A 167 3.64 25.81 -5.47
C SER A 167 2.96 24.59 -6.09
N PHE A 168 1.65 24.69 -6.36
CA PHE A 168 0.77 23.66 -6.93
C PHE A 168 0.35 22.51 -6.00
N VAL A 169 0.90 22.46 -4.78
CA VAL A 169 0.69 21.35 -3.83
C VAL A 169 0.14 21.86 -2.51
N THR A 170 0.98 22.52 -1.70
CA THR A 170 0.57 23.14 -0.43
C THR A 170 -0.09 24.50 -0.64
N GLN A 171 0.30 25.20 -1.71
CA GLN A 171 -0.25 26.50 -2.08
C GLN A 171 -0.75 26.49 -3.52
N PRO A 172 -1.98 26.99 -3.76
CA PRO A 172 -2.50 27.16 -5.10
C PRO A 172 -1.64 28.16 -5.89
N PHE A 173 -1.37 27.83 -7.15
CA PHE A 173 -0.68 28.75 -8.06
C PHE A 173 -1.66 29.81 -8.56
N LYS A 174 -1.30 31.09 -8.35
CA LYS A 174 -2.11 32.26 -8.74
C LYS A 174 -1.35 33.27 -9.63
N LYS A 175 -0.08 33.00 -9.94
CA LYS A 175 0.80 33.95 -10.68
C LYS A 175 0.69 33.74 -12.19
N TRP A 176 -0.29 34.40 -12.81
CA TRP A 176 -0.65 34.12 -14.22
C TRP A 176 0.34 34.64 -15.28
N LYS A 177 1.20 35.61 -14.95
CA LYS A 177 2.10 36.29 -15.92
C LYS A 177 3.01 35.30 -16.68
N ASN A 178 3.56 34.31 -15.98
CA ASN A 178 4.46 33.29 -16.53
C ASN A 178 3.87 31.89 -16.32
N ALA A 179 2.54 31.76 -16.38
CA ALA A 179 1.85 30.51 -16.07
C ALA A 179 2.36 29.32 -16.90
N ILE A 180 2.42 29.46 -18.22
CA ILE A 180 2.85 28.39 -19.13
C ILE A 180 4.28 27.91 -18.84
N GLU A 181 5.22 28.83 -18.62
CA GLU A 181 6.60 28.51 -18.25
C GLU A 181 6.63 27.70 -16.95
N LYS A 182 5.92 28.17 -15.92
CA LYS A 182 5.86 27.49 -14.62
C LYS A 182 5.16 26.13 -14.68
N PHE A 183 4.18 25.96 -15.57
CA PHE A 183 3.53 24.67 -15.81
C PHE A 183 4.49 23.68 -16.45
N ASN A 184 5.25 24.11 -17.48
CA ASN A 184 6.27 23.27 -18.10
C ASN A 184 7.40 22.91 -17.12
N ASP A 185 7.84 23.86 -16.29
CA ASP A 185 8.83 23.62 -15.23
C ASP A 185 8.33 22.54 -14.24
N HIS A 186 7.08 22.65 -13.81
CA HIS A 186 6.44 21.70 -12.89
C HIS A 186 6.32 20.31 -13.49
N GLU A 187 5.83 20.20 -14.72
CA GLU A 187 5.66 18.93 -15.43
C GLU A 187 6.99 18.18 -15.61
N ASN A 188 8.08 18.92 -15.84
CA ASN A 188 9.41 18.34 -15.98
C ASN A 188 10.08 18.01 -14.64
N CYS A 189 9.52 18.47 -13.52
CA CYS A 189 10.12 18.28 -12.21
C CYS A 189 10.04 16.83 -11.74
N GLN A 190 11.09 16.37 -11.05
CA GLN A 190 11.20 14.97 -10.60
C GLN A 190 10.08 14.57 -9.64
N TYR A 191 9.70 15.45 -8.70
CA TYR A 191 8.62 15.12 -7.76
C TYR A 191 7.27 14.96 -8.48
N HIS A 192 7.01 15.72 -9.55
CA HIS A 192 5.80 15.57 -10.36
C HIS A 192 5.80 14.22 -11.05
N LYS A 193 6.90 13.85 -11.71
CA LYS A 193 7.05 12.55 -12.40
C LYS A 193 6.82 11.38 -11.46
N LEU A 194 7.43 11.40 -10.27
CA LEU A 194 7.23 10.38 -9.24
C LEU A 194 5.80 10.35 -8.70
N SER A 195 5.16 11.51 -8.52
CA SER A 195 3.77 11.57 -8.06
C SER A 195 2.81 11.03 -9.13
N LYS A 196 3.09 11.32 -10.40
CA LYS A 196 2.35 10.81 -11.55
C LYS A 196 2.50 9.29 -11.68
N GLU A 197 3.72 8.77 -11.59
CA GLU A 197 3.99 7.33 -11.61
C GLU A 197 3.24 6.59 -10.50
N ARG A 198 3.25 7.14 -9.27
CA ARG A 198 2.47 6.57 -8.16
C ARG A 198 0.97 6.59 -8.40
N ALA A 199 0.45 7.66 -8.99
CA ALA A 199 -0.96 7.74 -9.35
C ALA A 199 -1.33 6.71 -10.43
N GLU A 200 -0.47 6.53 -11.44
CA GLU A 200 -0.66 5.52 -12.49
C GLU A 200 -0.60 4.10 -11.93
N TYR A 201 0.35 3.81 -11.05
CA TYR A 201 0.45 2.53 -10.34
C TYR A 201 -0.78 2.27 -9.45
N PHE A 202 -1.24 3.30 -8.72
CA PHE A 202 -2.45 3.19 -7.92
C PHE A 202 -3.66 2.82 -8.78
N LEU A 203 -3.85 3.48 -9.92
CA LEU A 203 -4.93 3.15 -10.85
C LEU A 203 -4.76 1.75 -11.46
N SER A 204 -3.54 1.33 -11.80
CA SER A 204 -3.31 0.00 -12.39
C SER A 204 -3.63 -1.13 -11.41
N VAL A 205 -3.30 -0.96 -10.13
CA VAL A 205 -3.64 -1.90 -9.05
C VAL A 205 -5.14 -1.90 -8.79
N ASN A 206 -5.76 -0.72 -8.71
CA ASN A 206 -7.19 -0.58 -8.43
C ASN A 206 -8.06 -1.21 -9.53
N TYR A 207 -7.69 -1.02 -10.80
CA TYR A 207 -8.35 -1.68 -11.94
C TYR A 207 -7.91 -3.13 -12.17
N ARG A 208 -7.18 -3.75 -11.23
CA ARG A 208 -6.67 -5.14 -11.33
C ARG A 208 -5.84 -5.43 -12.59
N LYS A 209 -5.26 -4.41 -13.22
CA LYS A 209 -4.35 -4.56 -14.35
C LYS A 209 -2.98 -5.09 -13.91
N GLN A 210 -2.60 -4.80 -12.67
CA GLN A 210 -1.35 -5.24 -12.05
C GLN A 210 -1.61 -5.70 -10.61
N LYS A 211 -0.81 -6.65 -10.13
CA LYS A 211 -0.82 -7.08 -8.72
C LYS A 211 -0.10 -6.05 -7.85
N SER A 212 -0.61 -5.84 -6.64
CA SER A 212 0.09 -5.00 -5.67
C SER A 212 1.39 -5.67 -5.22
N VAL A 213 2.37 -4.88 -4.76
CA VAL A 213 3.63 -5.42 -4.21
C VAL A 213 3.35 -6.41 -3.06
N ILE A 214 2.37 -6.09 -2.20
CA ILE A 214 1.98 -6.93 -1.07
C ILE A 214 1.43 -8.27 -1.56
N GLU A 215 0.58 -8.25 -2.59
CA GLU A 215 0.02 -9.48 -3.15
C GLU A 215 1.11 -10.37 -3.76
N VAL A 216 2.07 -9.77 -4.47
CA VAL A 216 3.22 -10.48 -5.03
C VAL A 216 4.04 -11.12 -3.91
N LEU A 217 4.38 -10.36 -2.86
CA LEU A 217 5.14 -10.86 -1.71
C LEU A 217 4.42 -12.02 -1.00
N ASN A 218 3.12 -11.89 -0.74
CA ASN A 218 2.34 -12.95 -0.10
C ASN A 218 2.30 -14.21 -0.97
N SER A 219 2.13 -14.05 -2.28
CA SER A 219 2.12 -15.18 -3.22
C SER A 219 3.47 -15.90 -3.26
N GLU A 220 4.56 -15.14 -3.18
CA GLU A 220 5.93 -15.66 -3.20
C GLU A 220 6.27 -16.38 -1.88
N GLN A 221 5.88 -15.82 -0.75
CA GLN A 221 5.99 -16.49 0.56
C GLN A 221 5.23 -17.82 0.58
N ALA A 222 3.99 -17.83 0.06
CA ALA A 222 3.20 -19.04 -0.03
C ALA A 222 3.85 -20.09 -0.96
N ARG A 223 4.43 -19.65 -2.08
CA ARG A 223 5.19 -20.49 -3.02
C ARG A 223 6.40 -21.13 -2.33
N GLN A 224 7.22 -20.34 -1.64
CA GLN A 224 8.39 -20.81 -0.92
C GLN A 224 8.02 -21.80 0.18
N ALA A 225 6.97 -21.52 0.96
CA ALA A 225 6.49 -22.44 1.99
C ALA A 225 6.05 -23.79 1.38
N SER A 226 5.40 -23.77 0.21
CA SER A 226 5.00 -24.97 -0.52
C SER A 226 6.19 -25.78 -1.01
N GLU A 227 7.21 -25.12 -1.56
CA GLU A 227 8.45 -25.78 -2.02
C GLU A 227 9.24 -26.40 -0.86
N ASN A 228 9.32 -25.69 0.26
CA ASN A 228 9.97 -26.21 1.46
C ASN A 228 9.24 -27.44 2.00
N ARG A 229 7.90 -27.46 1.99
CA ARG A 229 7.13 -28.66 2.35
C ARG A 229 7.43 -29.86 1.44
N LYS A 230 7.57 -29.64 0.12
CA LYS A 230 7.94 -30.72 -0.82
C LYS A 230 9.34 -31.26 -0.56
N LYS A 231 10.31 -30.38 -0.27
CA LYS A 231 11.68 -30.78 0.09
C LYS A 231 11.71 -31.57 1.39
N LEU A 232 11.01 -31.10 2.42
CA LEU A 232 10.90 -31.79 3.71
C LEU A 232 10.26 -33.17 3.55
N TYR A 233 9.22 -33.28 2.72
CA TYR A 233 8.60 -34.57 2.43
C TYR A 233 9.63 -35.57 1.86
N SER A 234 10.43 -35.17 0.88
CA SER A 234 11.49 -36.02 0.30
C SER A 234 12.59 -36.39 1.30
N ILE A 235 12.98 -35.48 2.19
CA ILE A 235 13.93 -35.77 3.28
C ILE A 235 13.35 -36.82 4.23
N VAL A 236 12.10 -36.66 4.63
CA VAL A 236 11.41 -37.60 5.53
C VAL A 236 11.28 -38.97 4.87
N GLU A 237 10.92 -39.05 3.59
CA GLU A 237 10.88 -40.31 2.84
C GLU A 237 12.25 -41.01 2.83
N THR A 238 13.34 -40.24 2.64
CA THR A 238 14.71 -40.76 2.67
C THR A 238 15.06 -41.31 4.06
N ILE A 239 14.70 -40.59 5.14
CA ILE A 239 14.89 -41.05 6.52
C ILE A 239 14.15 -42.36 6.78
N ILE A 240 12.89 -42.46 6.34
CA ILE A 240 12.07 -43.67 6.46
C ILE A 240 12.71 -44.83 5.70
N LEU A 241 13.21 -44.59 4.48
CA LEU A 241 13.90 -45.60 3.66
C LEU A 241 15.15 -46.12 4.36
N CYS A 242 16.03 -45.23 4.85
CA CYS A 242 17.23 -45.62 5.58
C CYS A 242 16.89 -46.43 6.84
N GLY A 243 15.84 -46.03 7.58
CA GLY A 243 15.37 -46.77 8.74
C GLY A 243 14.87 -48.18 8.41
N ARG A 244 14.20 -48.37 7.27
CA ARG A 244 13.75 -49.70 6.80
C ARG A 244 14.89 -50.59 6.33
N LEU A 245 15.96 -50.00 5.80
CA LEU A 245 17.14 -50.70 5.31
C LEU A 245 18.24 -50.85 6.38
N GLU A 246 17.96 -50.43 7.63
CA GLU A 246 18.93 -50.41 8.74
C GLU A 246 20.23 -49.65 8.41
N MET A 247 20.12 -48.63 7.55
CA MET A 247 21.24 -47.77 7.15
C MET A 247 21.38 -46.58 8.11
N SER A 248 22.61 -46.21 8.44
CA SER A 248 22.89 -45.00 9.22
C SER A 248 22.57 -43.73 8.42
N LEU A 249 21.91 -42.75 9.05
CA LEU A 249 21.64 -41.43 8.45
C LEU A 249 22.90 -40.56 8.33
N ARG A 250 23.95 -40.89 9.09
CA ARG A 250 25.28 -40.31 8.96
C ARG A 250 26.19 -41.28 8.21
N GLY A 251 27.16 -40.73 7.48
CA GLY A 251 28.19 -41.51 6.80
C GLY A 251 29.06 -42.31 7.78
N LYS A 252 29.85 -43.25 7.23
CA LYS A 252 30.70 -44.17 8.00
C LYS A 252 31.90 -43.51 8.69
N THR A 253 32.25 -42.29 8.30
CA THR A 253 33.41 -41.54 8.81
C THR A 253 32.99 -40.13 9.22
N ASP A 254 33.20 -39.80 10.49
CA ASP A 254 33.07 -38.44 11.05
C ASP A 254 34.32 -37.59 10.75
N SER A 255 34.87 -37.72 9.55
CA SER A 255 36.13 -37.08 9.15
C SER A 255 35.88 -35.78 8.40
N GLY A 256 35.05 -34.91 8.97
CA GLY A 256 34.99 -33.51 8.58
C GLY A 256 36.00 -32.74 9.42
N ARG A 257 37.08 -32.22 8.80
CA ARG A 257 37.99 -31.32 9.51
C ARG A 257 37.24 -30.01 9.78
N ILE A 258 36.72 -29.84 11.00
CA ILE A 258 36.27 -28.54 11.47
C ILE A 258 37.55 -27.73 11.66
N HIS A 259 37.88 -26.90 10.67
CA HIS A 259 38.96 -25.93 10.83
C HIS A 259 38.45 -24.90 11.84
N VAL A 260 38.82 -25.09 13.10
CA VAL A 260 38.82 -24.01 14.07
C VAL A 260 40.11 -23.27 13.76
N ASP A 261 39.99 -22.08 13.19
CA ASP A 261 41.14 -21.20 13.00
C ASP A 261 41.59 -20.75 14.39
N GLU A 262 42.41 -21.59 15.04
CA GLU A 262 43.25 -21.13 16.12
C GLU A 262 44.40 -20.34 15.50
N GLU A 263 44.47 -19.09 15.92
CA GLU A 263 45.40 -18.09 15.48
C GLU A 263 46.85 -18.61 15.43
N GLY A 264 47.48 -18.41 14.28
CA GLY A 264 48.93 -18.34 14.18
C GLY A 264 49.65 -19.61 13.73
N LYS A 265 49.80 -19.76 12.41
CA LYS A 265 51.12 -19.61 11.75
C LYS A 265 51.03 -19.83 10.24
N THR A 266 51.67 -18.89 9.56
CA THR A 266 51.94 -18.81 8.12
C THR A 266 52.63 -20.04 7.54
N GLY A 267 52.30 -20.41 6.30
CA GLY A 267 53.24 -21.17 5.47
C GLY A 267 52.66 -21.96 4.30
N GLY A 268 52.58 -21.32 3.13
CA GLY A 268 53.10 -21.84 1.86
C GLY A 268 52.35 -22.96 1.10
N LYS A 269 51.93 -22.59 -0.13
CA LYS A 269 52.10 -23.29 -1.44
C LYS A 269 51.81 -24.81 -1.47
N ILE A 270 50.99 -25.39 -2.36
CA ILE A 270 50.37 -25.03 -3.66
C ILE A 270 49.05 -25.81 -3.71
#